data_AF-A0A562SUB9-F1
#
_entry.id   AF-A0A562SUB9-F1
#
_cell.length_a   1.000
_cell.length_b   1.000
_cell.length_c   1.000
_cell.angle_alpha   90.00
_cell.angle_beta   90.00
_cell.angle_gamma   90.00
#
_symmetry.space_group_name_H-M   'P 1'
#
loop_
_entity.id
_entity.type
_entity.pdbx_description
1 polymer ?
#
loop_
_entity_poly.entity_id
_entity_poly.type
_entity_poly.pdbx_seq_one_letter_code
_entity_poly.pdbx_strand_id
1 'polypeptide(L)'
;MLEQSTTTESINSAIEEKTIEICLHKGMLQGIKYYWHQKHQQTGIKYSLRLAKANVEALLTARGLINAVKKPKTQGWVIIAIILLSIAVAIYFYFRTH
;
A
#
# COMPACT_ATOMS: atom_id res chain seq x y z
N MET A 1 15.67 -33.53 -15.48
CA MET A 1 14.59 -32.82 -14.76
C MET A 1 15.15 -31.57 -14.09
N LEU A 2 15.55 -30.55 -14.87
CA LEU A 2 16.19 -29.31 -14.37
C LEU A 2 15.52 -28.02 -14.90
N GLU A 3 14.43 -28.13 -15.66
CA GLU A 3 13.77 -26.99 -16.32
C GLU A 3 12.73 -26.26 -15.44
N GLN A 4 12.40 -26.77 -14.25
CA GLN A 4 11.32 -26.18 -13.43
C GLN A 4 11.81 -25.10 -12.43
N SER A 5 13.11 -25.04 -12.13
CA SER A 5 13.65 -24.05 -11.18
C SER A 5 13.85 -22.66 -11.80
N THR A 6 14.28 -22.57 -13.06
CA THR A 6 14.58 -21.29 -13.71
C THR A 6 13.33 -20.46 -14.01
N THR A 7 12.20 -21.10 -14.30
CA THR A 7 10.92 -20.41 -14.55
C THR A 7 10.35 -19.79 -13.28
N THR A 8 10.53 -20.45 -12.14
CA THR A 8 9.97 -19.97 -10.87
C THR A 8 10.73 -18.75 -10.35
N GLU A 9 12.06 -18.70 -10.54
CA GLU A 9 12.89 -17.54 -10.19
C GLU A 9 12.63 -16.32 -11.08
N SER A 10 12.44 -16.52 -12.39
CA SER A 10 12.14 -15.40 -13.30
C SER A 10 10.75 -14.82 -13.04
N ILE A 11 9.76 -15.67 -12.77
CA ILE A 11 8.40 -15.24 -12.42
C ILE A 11 8.40 -14.49 -11.08
N ASN A 12 9.16 -14.97 -10.08
CA ASN A 12 9.30 -14.26 -8.81
C ASN A 12 9.97 -12.89 -9.00
N SER A 13 11.05 -12.81 -9.79
CA SER A 13 11.73 -11.54 -10.08
C SER A 13 10.80 -10.54 -10.77
N ALA A 14 10.01 -10.98 -11.75
CA ALA A 14 9.05 -10.12 -12.44
C ALA A 14 7.94 -9.62 -11.50
N ILE A 15 7.47 -10.46 -10.57
CA ILE A 15 6.48 -10.08 -9.55
C ILE A 15 7.08 -9.05 -8.59
N GLU A 16 8.32 -9.24 -8.16
CA GLU A 16 9.01 -8.30 -7.27
C GLU A 16 9.19 -6.93 -7.94
N GLU A 17 9.65 -6.91 -9.19
CA GLU A 17 9.88 -5.68 -9.94
C GLU A 17 8.58 -4.91 -10.18
N LYS A 18 7.50 -5.62 -10.55
CA LYS A 18 6.14 -5.04 -10.63
C LYS A 18 5.63 -4.55 -9.27
N THR A 19 5.90 -5.29 -8.19
CA THR A 19 5.49 -4.91 -6.84
C THR A 19 6.16 -3.60 -6.42
N ILE A 20 7.45 -3.45 -6.72
CA ILE A 20 8.22 -2.24 -6.45
C ILE A 20 7.68 -1.06 -7.25
N GLU A 21 7.43 -1.24 -8.54
CA GLU A 21 6.80 -0.23 -9.41
C GLU A 21 5.46 0.24 -8.84
N ILE A 22 4.61 -0.68 -8.40
CA ILE A 22 3.31 -0.37 -7.78
C ILE A 22 3.50 0.35 -6.43
N CYS A 23 4.47 -0.07 -5.60
CA CYS A 23 4.80 0.60 -4.35
C CYS A 23 5.23 2.06 -4.58
N LEU A 24 6.04 2.32 -5.61
CA LEU A 24 6.48 3.67 -5.99
C LEU A 24 5.31 4.53 -6.50
N HIS A 25 4.47 3.99 -7.40
CA HIS A 25 3.44 4.79 -8.07
C HIS A 25 2.16 4.97 -7.23
N LYS A 26 1.69 3.88 -6.61
CA LYS A 26 0.39 3.80 -5.93
C LYS A 26 0.51 3.74 -4.40
N GLY A 27 1.72 3.51 -3.87
CA GLY A 27 2.00 3.44 -2.45
C GLY A 27 2.10 2.00 -1.92
N MET A 28 2.66 1.87 -0.70
CA MET A 28 3.03 0.59 -0.09
C MET A 28 1.86 -0.43 -0.03
N LEU A 29 0.66 0.03 0.33
CA LEU A 29 -0.51 -0.84 0.47
C LEU A 29 -0.89 -1.56 -0.82
N GLN A 30 -0.83 -0.87 -1.96
CA GLN A 30 -1.18 -1.48 -3.24
C GLN A 30 -0.16 -2.52 -3.68
N GLY A 31 1.13 -2.27 -3.45
CA GLY A 31 2.18 -3.25 -3.75
C GLY A 31 2.08 -4.48 -2.86
N ILE A 32 1.86 -4.32 -1.55
CA ILE A 32 1.64 -5.45 -0.63
C ILE A 32 0.42 -6.28 -1.06
N LYS A 33 -0.67 -5.63 -1.47
CA LYS A 33 -1.88 -6.32 -1.95
C LYS A 33 -1.62 -7.11 -3.24
N TYR A 34 -0.88 -6.54 -4.18
CA TYR A 34 -0.49 -7.20 -5.42
C TYR A 34 0.41 -8.43 -5.15
N TYR A 35 1.45 -8.25 -4.35
CA TYR A 35 2.37 -9.33 -3.97
C TYR A 35 1.64 -10.46 -3.23
N TRP A 36 0.75 -10.11 -2.30
CA TRP A 36 -0.09 -11.06 -1.59
C TRP A 36 -1.00 -11.85 -2.52
N HIS A 37 -1.66 -11.19 -3.48
CA HIS A 37 -2.55 -11.84 -4.43
C HIS A 37 -1.81 -12.79 -5.38
N GLN A 38 -0.67 -12.35 -5.95
CA GLN A 38 0.19 -13.19 -6.79
C GLN A 38 0.70 -14.42 -6.03
N LYS A 39 1.23 -14.23 -4.81
CA LYS A 39 1.70 -15.37 -3.98
C LYS A 39 0.55 -16.28 -3.56
N HIS A 40 -0.64 -15.74 -3.27
CA HIS A 40 -1.80 -16.56 -2.94
C HIS A 40 -2.25 -17.41 -4.13
N GLN A 41 -2.25 -16.84 -5.35
CA GLN A 41 -2.52 -17.58 -6.59
C GLN A 41 -1.46 -18.65 -6.88
N GLN A 42 -0.17 -18.37 -6.63
CA GLN A 42 0.91 -19.34 -6.83
C GLN A 42 0.90 -20.48 -5.81
N THR A 43 0.60 -20.19 -4.54
CA THR A 43 0.76 -21.16 -3.46
C THR A 43 -0.53 -21.95 -3.18
N GLY A 44 -1.69 -21.46 -3.63
CA GLY A 44 -3.00 -22.08 -3.38
C GLY A 44 -3.44 -22.12 -1.90
N ILE A 45 -2.58 -21.70 -0.98
CA ILE A 45 -2.79 -21.70 0.47
C ILE A 45 -2.87 -20.25 0.94
N LYS A 46 -3.61 -19.98 2.04
CA LYS A 46 -3.72 -18.67 2.69
C LYS A 46 -2.33 -18.14 3.06
N TYR A 47 -1.74 -17.37 2.17
CA TYR A 47 -0.50 -16.64 2.43
C TYR A 47 -0.82 -15.55 3.46
N SER A 48 -0.02 -15.41 4.51
CA SER A 48 -0.35 -14.43 5.55
C SER A 48 -0.03 -13.01 5.08
N LEU A 49 -0.95 -12.07 5.31
CA LEU A 49 -0.76 -10.66 4.96
C LEU A 49 0.49 -10.06 5.63
N ARG A 50 0.79 -10.55 6.85
CA ARG A 50 1.98 -10.16 7.61
C ARG A 50 3.28 -10.57 6.91
N LEU A 51 3.33 -11.77 6.36
CA LEU A 51 4.50 -12.28 5.63
C LEU A 51 4.67 -11.57 4.28
N ALA A 52 3.57 -11.25 3.60
CA ALA A 52 3.59 -10.41 2.40
C ALA A 52 4.18 -9.03 2.69
N LYS A 53 3.73 -8.39 3.77
CA LYS A 53 4.27 -7.10 4.20
C LYS A 53 5.78 -7.18 4.45
N ALA A 54 6.22 -8.16 5.25
CA ALA A 54 7.63 -8.30 5.62
C ALA A 54 8.53 -8.51 4.39
N ASN A 55 8.11 -9.32 3.42
CA ASN A 55 8.86 -9.53 2.18
C ASN A 55 8.93 -8.27 1.32
N VAL A 56 7.82 -7.56 1.14
CA VAL A 56 7.80 -6.30 0.38
C VAL A 56 8.65 -5.25 1.06
N GLU A 57 8.58 -5.13 2.39
CA GLU A 57 9.39 -4.20 3.16
C GLU A 57 10.88 -4.56 3.08
N ALA A 58 11.25 -5.84 3.14
CA ALA A 58 12.63 -6.30 2.91
C ALA A 58 13.12 -6.01 1.49
N LEU A 59 12.29 -6.23 0.45
CA LEU A 59 12.61 -5.95 -0.95
C LEU A 59 12.84 -4.46 -1.21
N LEU A 60 12.04 -3.60 -0.60
CA LEU A 60 12.20 -2.16 -0.67
C LEU A 60 13.39 -1.65 0.16
N THR A 61 13.67 -2.31 1.29
CA THR A 61 14.84 -2.01 2.13
C THR A 61 16.14 -2.38 1.43
N ALA A 62 16.21 -3.58 0.86
CA ALA A 62 17.39 -4.06 0.13
C ALA A 62 17.76 -3.16 -1.04
N ARG A 63 16.77 -2.48 -1.65
CA ARG A 63 16.98 -1.55 -2.76
C ARG A 63 17.06 -0.08 -2.33
N GLY A 64 16.93 0.23 -1.04
CA GLY A 64 16.95 1.62 -0.53
C GLY A 64 15.72 2.46 -0.92
N LEU A 65 14.67 1.84 -1.45
CA LEU A 65 13.48 2.51 -1.98
C LEU A 65 12.41 2.79 -0.93
N ILE A 66 12.61 2.41 0.34
CA ILE A 66 11.62 2.62 1.42
C ILE A 66 11.17 4.09 1.49
N ASN A 67 12.12 5.01 1.32
CA ASN A 67 11.87 6.45 1.38
C ASN A 67 11.25 7.02 0.08
N ALA A 68 11.36 6.30 -1.04
CA ALA A 68 10.78 6.67 -2.33
C ALA A 68 9.33 6.20 -2.48
N VAL A 69 8.85 5.32 -1.58
CA VAL A 69 7.45 4.90 -1.57
C VAL A 69 6.57 6.08 -1.28
N LYS A 70 5.58 6.28 -2.16
CA LYS A 70 4.54 7.29 -1.99
C LYS A 70 3.84 7.08 -0.65
N LYS A 71 4.17 7.92 0.32
CA LYS A 71 3.51 7.95 1.63
C LYS A 71 2.02 8.23 1.41
N PRO A 72 1.11 7.56 2.15
CA PRO A 72 -0.32 7.80 2.00
C PRO A 72 -0.56 9.29 2.22
N LYS A 73 -1.11 9.95 1.19
CA LYS A 73 -1.46 11.37 1.24
C LYS A 73 -2.41 11.54 2.43
N THR A 74 -1.95 12.27 3.43
CA THR A 74 -2.60 12.39 4.74
C THR A 74 -4.04 12.86 4.55
N GLN A 75 -5.00 12.09 5.06
CA GLN A 75 -6.41 12.48 5.11
C GLN A 75 -6.68 13.65 6.08
N GLY A 76 -5.63 14.31 6.58
CA GLY A 76 -5.73 15.47 7.47
C GLY A 76 -6.59 16.59 6.89
N TRP A 77 -6.61 16.74 5.56
CA TRP A 77 -7.47 17.74 4.91
C TRP A 77 -8.96 17.50 5.13
N VAL A 78 -9.39 16.23 5.20
CA VAL A 78 -10.79 15.87 5.47
C VAL A 78 -11.17 16.20 6.91
N ILE A 79 -10.26 15.92 7.86
CA ILE A 79 -10.46 16.24 9.28
C ILE A 79 -10.56 17.75 9.49
N ILE A 80 -9.68 18.53 8.84
CA ILE A 80 -9.70 19.98 8.87
C ILE A 80 -11.03 20.53 8.32
N ALA A 81 -11.53 19.97 7.22
CA ALA A 81 -12.81 20.38 6.63
C ALA A 81 -14.01 20.13 7.57
N ILE A 82 -14.02 19.00 8.29
CA ILE A 82 -15.09 18.67 9.25
C ILE A 82 -15.10 19.66 10.42
N ILE A 83 -13.92 20.01 10.96
CA ILE A 83 -13.79 20.97 12.06
C ILE A 83 -14.28 22.35 11.63
N LEU A 84 -13.86 22.82 10.46
CA LEU A 84 -14.30 24.10 9.88
C LEU A 84 -15.82 24.15 9.67
N LEU A 85 -16.41 23.07 9.15
CA LEU A 85 -17.85 22.96 8.96
C LEU A 85 -18.60 23.03 10.30
N SER A 86 -18.10 22.35 11.33
CA SER A 86 -18.73 22.34 12.66
C SER A 86 -18.73 23.75 13.30
N ILE A 87 -17.64 24.50 13.16
CA ILE A 87 -17.55 25.90 13.62
C ILE A 87 -18.54 26.79 12.86
N ALA A 88 -18.61 26.66 11.54
CA ALA A 88 -19.54 27.44 10.72
C ALA A 88 -21.02 27.19 11.11
N VAL A 89 -21.38 25.94 11.38
CA VAL A 89 -22.73 25.59 11.86
C VAL A 89 -22.99 26.18 13.24
N ALA A 90 -22.03 26.13 14.17
CA ALA A 90 -22.18 26.72 15.49
C ALA A 90 -22.40 28.24 15.43
N ILE A 91 -21.64 28.95 14.60
CA ILE A 91 -21.78 30.40 14.38
C ILE A 91 -23.16 30.71 13.78
N TYR A 92 -23.57 29.97 12.75
CA TYR A 92 -24.87 30.15 12.12
C TYR A 92 -26.02 29.95 13.11
N PHE A 93 -25.94 28.91 13.94
CA PHE A 93 -26.97 28.65 14.94
C PHE A 93 -27.01 29.73 16.03
N TYR A 94 -25.84 30.21 16.46
CA TYR A 94 -25.73 31.32 17.42
C TYR A 94 -26.39 32.60 16.89
N PHE A 95 -26.09 33.00 15.65
CA PHE A 95 -26.71 34.18 15.00
C PHE A 95 -28.19 34.00 14.66
N ARG A 96 -28.68 32.77 14.56
CA ARG A 96 -30.12 32.53 14.34
C ARG A 96 -30.92 32.55 15.64
N THR A 97 -30.27 32.26 16.76
CA THR A 97 -30.90 32.15 18.08
C THR A 97 -30.90 33.48 18.84
N HIS A 98 -29.93 34.36 18.55
CA HIS A 98 -29.87 35.75 19.01
C HIS A 98 -30.38 36.72 17.95
#